data_AF-A0A351GKB0-F1
#
_entry.id   AF-A0A351GKB0-F1
#
_cell.length_a   1.000
_cell.length_b   1.000
_cell.length_c   1.000
_cell.angle_alpha   90.00
_cell.angle_beta   90.00
_cell.angle_gamma   90.00
#
_symmetry.space_group_name_H-M   'P 1'
#
loop_
_entity.id
_entity.type
_entity.pdbx_description
1 polymer ?
#
loop_
_entity_poly.entity_id
_entity_poly.type
_entity_poly.pdbx_seq_one_letter_code
_entity_poly.pdbx_strand_id
1 'polypeptide(L)'
;MAEVEFGGMTFKGGKMMILLTALSTLGGASWGAFEFYSDYMDMKEIVANIDVGVIESRNNEIEIKLDAVQDSVGEATDYSRSIKNDLRDDFNRMEKNVDRVEDMVRENDTKVAEMIDKATERFDNKRDSLYNDTELKLQALEDRLNKKVQAVLDNPLAN
;
A
#
# COMPACT_ATOMS: atom_id res chain seq x y z
N MET A 1 -2.63 -44.83 79.01
CA MET A 1 -2.92 -46.25 78.78
C MET A 1 -4.01 -46.30 77.74
N ALA A 2 -3.73 -46.90 76.59
CA ALA A 2 -4.74 -47.29 75.61
C ALA A 2 -4.32 -48.68 75.14
N GLU A 3 -5.02 -49.68 75.67
CA GLU A 3 -4.89 -51.09 75.30
C GLU A 3 -6.01 -51.36 74.31
N VAL A 4 -5.67 -51.86 73.11
CA VAL A 4 -6.65 -52.31 72.12
C VAL A 4 -6.38 -53.79 71.87
N GLU A 5 -7.41 -54.60 72.13
CA GLU A 5 -7.38 -56.05 72.04
C GLU A 5 -7.93 -56.52 70.69
N PHE A 6 -7.18 -57.33 69.96
CA PHE A 6 -7.70 -58.06 68.81
C PHE A 6 -7.15 -59.48 68.85
N GLY A 7 -8.05 -60.47 68.87
CA GLY A 7 -7.67 -61.88 68.74
C GLY A 7 -6.99 -62.53 69.96
N GLY A 8 -7.29 -62.11 71.19
CA GLY A 8 -6.89 -62.85 72.40
C GLY A 8 -5.42 -62.72 72.83
N MET A 9 -4.71 -61.69 72.39
CA MET A 9 -3.36 -61.36 72.87
C MET A 9 -3.31 -59.90 73.35
N THR A 10 -2.89 -59.70 74.60
CA THR A 10 -2.71 -58.39 75.23
C THR A 10 -1.35 -57.80 74.84
N PHE A 11 -1.34 -56.76 74.00
CA PHE A 11 -0.11 -56.12 73.53
C PHE A 11 0.11 -54.75 74.21
N LYS A 12 1.24 -54.60 74.93
CA LYS A 12 1.68 -53.31 75.50
C LYS A 12 1.96 -52.31 74.37
N GLY A 13 1.05 -51.35 74.17
CA GLY A 13 0.97 -50.45 73.00
C GLY A 13 2.21 -49.60 72.65
N GLY A 14 3.19 -49.45 73.54
CA GLY A 14 4.40 -48.67 73.26
C GLY A 14 5.35 -49.31 72.25
N LYS A 15 5.53 -50.64 72.29
CA LYS A 15 6.46 -51.34 71.37
C LYS A 15 5.85 -51.58 69.98
N MET A 16 4.54 -51.82 69.91
CA MET A 16 3.85 -51.94 68.63
C MET A 16 3.70 -50.61 67.89
N MET A 17 3.49 -49.50 68.59
CA MET A 17 3.49 -48.19 67.94
C MET A 17 4.85 -47.83 67.33
N ILE A 18 5.97 -48.19 67.97
CA ILE A 18 7.32 -47.96 67.42
C ILE A 18 7.57 -48.84 66.19
N LEU A 19 7.18 -50.12 66.23
CA LEU A 19 7.29 -51.02 65.08
C LEU A 19 6.43 -50.57 63.90
N LEU A 20 5.18 -50.19 64.16
CA LEU A 20 4.29 -49.65 63.13
C LEU A 20 4.85 -48.35 62.55
N THR A 21 5.31 -47.41 63.38
CA THR A 21 5.87 -46.14 62.90
C THR A 21 7.15 -46.36 62.08
N ALA A 22 8.03 -47.29 62.51
CA ALA A 22 9.23 -47.65 61.76
C ALA A 22 8.90 -48.32 60.42
N LEU A 23 7.93 -49.24 60.39
CA LEU A 23 7.46 -49.87 59.15
C LEU A 23 6.73 -48.89 58.23
N SER A 24 5.97 -47.94 58.77
CA SER A 24 5.32 -46.87 58.01
C SER A 24 6.34 -45.89 57.42
N THR A 25 7.41 -45.58 58.17
CA THR A 25 8.48 -44.70 57.69
C THR A 25 9.33 -45.41 56.64
N LEU A 26 9.64 -46.70 56.83
CA LEU A 26 10.31 -47.52 55.82
C LEU A 26 9.43 -47.74 54.58
N GLY A 27 8.12 -47.95 54.76
CA GLY A 27 7.15 -48.07 53.67
C GLY A 27 7.01 -46.78 52.87
N GLY A 28 6.94 -45.62 53.54
CA GLY A 28 6.91 -44.31 52.88
C GLY A 28 8.23 -43.93 52.21
N ALA A 29 9.38 -44.26 52.82
CA ALA A 29 10.70 -44.07 52.21
C ALA A 29 10.91 -45.00 51.01
N SER A 30 10.43 -46.24 51.08
CA SER A 30 10.47 -47.18 49.96
C SER A 30 9.52 -46.75 48.84
N TRP A 31 8.36 -46.20 49.16
CA TRP A 31 7.41 -45.63 48.19
C TRP A 31 8.02 -44.42 47.48
N GLY A 32 8.61 -43.47 48.23
CA GLY A 32 9.31 -42.33 47.64
C GLY A 32 10.48 -42.75 46.74
N ALA A 33 11.27 -43.75 47.15
CA ALA A 33 12.34 -44.31 46.32
C ALA A 33 11.81 -45.03 45.06
N PHE A 34 10.66 -45.70 45.16
CA PHE A 34 9.99 -46.34 44.02
C PHE A 34 9.44 -45.31 43.03
N GLU A 35 8.86 -44.21 43.52
CA GLU A 35 8.30 -43.15 42.66
C GLU A 35 9.41 -42.40 41.92
N PHE A 36 10.54 -42.09 42.59
CA PHE A 36 11.74 -41.56 41.91
C PHE A 36 12.29 -42.52 40.85
N TYR A 37 12.24 -43.83 41.10
CA TYR A 37 12.67 -44.83 40.11
C TYR A 37 11.68 -44.92 38.94
N SER A 38 10.37 -44.88 39.22
CA SER A 38 9.32 -44.85 38.21
C SER A 38 9.46 -43.62 37.32
N ASP A 39 9.53 -42.42 37.90
CA ASP A 39 9.70 -41.17 37.17
C ASP A 39 10.98 -41.16 36.32
N TYR A 40 12.07 -41.74 36.84
CA TYR A 40 13.32 -41.86 36.10
C TYR A 40 13.21 -42.86 34.93
N MET A 41 12.47 -43.95 35.11
CA MET A 41 12.20 -44.91 34.05
C MET A 41 11.23 -44.37 33.01
N ASP A 42 10.21 -43.63 33.42
CA ASP A 42 9.26 -42.96 32.52
C ASP A 42 9.98 -41.88 31.69
N MET A 43 10.87 -41.10 32.31
CA MET A 43 11.73 -40.15 31.59
C MET A 43 12.68 -40.85 30.61
N LYS A 44 13.26 -41.99 30.99
CA LYS A 44 14.09 -42.80 30.09
C LYS A 44 13.30 -43.36 28.92
N GLU A 45 12.07 -43.82 29.15
CA GLU A 45 11.20 -44.32 28.11
C GLU A 45 10.83 -43.22 27.12
N ILE A 46 10.52 -42.02 27.61
CA ILE A 46 10.30 -40.84 26.76
C ILE A 46 11.55 -40.55 25.92
N VAL A 47 12.74 -40.48 26.52
CA VAL A 47 14.00 -40.18 25.81
C VAL A 47 14.37 -41.29 24.81
N ALA A 48 14.12 -42.56 25.15
CA ALA A 48 14.37 -43.70 24.27
C ALA A 48 13.40 -43.77 23.08
N ASN A 49 12.18 -43.25 23.25
CA ASN A 49 11.15 -43.19 22.21
C ASN A 49 11.20 -41.90 21.36
N ILE A 50 12.12 -40.96 21.64
CA ILE A 50 12.36 -39.83 20.75
C ILE A 50 13.07 -40.36 19.49
N ASP A 51 12.36 -40.33 18.37
CA ASP A 51 12.92 -40.65 17.06
C ASP A 51 13.79 -39.50 16.56
N VAL A 52 15.07 -39.55 16.93
CA VAL A 52 16.09 -38.58 16.53
C VAL A 52 16.23 -38.52 15.00
N GLY A 53 15.98 -39.63 14.28
CA GLY A 53 16.06 -39.68 12.82
C GLY A 53 14.95 -38.88 12.14
N VAL A 54 13.73 -38.90 12.69
CA VAL A 54 12.63 -38.05 12.20
C VAL A 54 12.90 -36.57 12.44
N ILE A 55 13.50 -36.23 13.59
CA ILE A 55 13.89 -34.84 13.90
C ILE A 55 15.00 -34.36 12.95
N GLU A 56 16.03 -35.19 12.72
CA GLU A 56 17.10 -34.89 11.76
C GLU A 56 16.57 -34.74 10.34
N SER A 57 15.67 -35.63 9.89
CA SER A 57 15.01 -35.53 8.59
C SER A 57 14.19 -34.24 8.45
N ARG A 58 13.49 -33.81 9.51
CA ARG A 58 12.74 -32.54 9.50
C ARG A 58 13.68 -31.34 9.49
N ASN A 59 14.78 -31.38 10.22
CA ASN A 59 15.78 -30.31 10.21
C ASN A 59 16.41 -30.16 8.82
N ASN A 60 16.75 -31.26 8.16
CA ASN A 60 17.25 -31.25 6.78
C ASN A 60 16.20 -30.69 5.80
N GLU A 61 14.92 -31.05 5.96
CA GLU A 61 13.84 -30.49 5.14
C GLU A 61 13.66 -28.98 5.39
N ILE A 62 13.80 -28.53 6.64
CA ILE A 62 13.75 -27.11 7.00
C ILE A 62 14.93 -26.35 6.40
N GLU A 63 16.15 -26.90 6.45
CA GLU A 63 17.34 -26.30 5.84
C GLU A 63 17.17 -26.12 4.32
N ILE A 64 16.71 -27.16 3.62
CA ILE A 64 16.39 -27.09 2.18
C ILE A 64 15.33 -26.01 1.88
N LYS A 65 14.28 -25.91 2.71
CA LYS A 65 13.24 -24.90 2.53
C LYS A 65 13.76 -23.49 2.81
N LEU A 66 14.64 -23.33 3.80
CA LEU A 66 15.25 -22.04 4.12
C LEU A 66 16.18 -21.57 3.00
N ASP A 67 16.99 -22.46 2.42
CA ASP A 67 17.82 -22.16 1.25
C ASP A 67 16.97 -21.73 0.05
N ALA A 68 15.91 -22.50 -0.27
CA ALA A 68 14.99 -22.15 -1.35
C ALA A 68 14.28 -20.79 -1.12
N VAL A 69 13.92 -20.48 0.14
CA VAL A 69 13.36 -19.17 0.50
C VAL A 69 14.41 -18.08 0.33
N GLN A 70 15.64 -18.30 0.78
CA GLN A 70 16.74 -17.33 0.66
C GLN A 70 17.05 -17.01 -0.81
N ASP A 71 17.09 -18.02 -1.67
CA ASP A 71 17.28 -17.84 -3.12
C ASP A 71 16.14 -17.02 -3.73
N SER A 72 14.88 -17.35 -3.38
CA SER A 72 13.71 -16.61 -3.87
C SER A 72 13.70 -15.14 -3.42
N VAL A 73 14.17 -14.86 -2.21
CA VAL A 73 14.29 -13.50 -1.68
C VAL A 73 15.44 -12.75 -2.35
N GLY A 74 16.54 -13.43 -2.66
CA GLY A 74 17.65 -12.89 -3.44
C GLY A 74 17.20 -12.47 -4.83
N GLU A 75 16.53 -13.37 -5.55
CA GLU A 75 15.97 -13.10 -6.89
C GLU A 75 14.94 -11.96 -6.86
N ALA A 76 14.03 -11.96 -5.89
CA ALA A 76 13.06 -10.88 -5.71
C ALA A 76 13.74 -9.53 -5.41
N THR A 77 14.83 -9.54 -4.63
CA THR A 77 15.61 -8.33 -4.32
C THR A 77 16.33 -7.80 -5.55
N ASP A 78 16.95 -8.67 -6.35
CA ASP A 78 17.65 -8.27 -7.57
C ASP A 78 16.67 -7.80 -8.66
N TYR A 79 15.52 -8.45 -8.79
CA TYR A 79 14.41 -7.97 -9.62
C TYR A 79 13.90 -6.60 -9.15
N SER A 80 13.77 -6.39 -7.84
CA SER A 80 13.40 -5.08 -7.30
C SER A 80 14.47 -4.01 -7.58
N ARG A 81 15.76 -4.37 -7.56
CA ARG A 81 16.87 -3.47 -7.91
C ARG A 81 16.87 -3.11 -9.40
N SER A 82 16.64 -4.06 -10.29
CA SER A 82 16.56 -3.79 -11.73
C SER A 82 15.38 -2.86 -12.04
N ILE A 83 14.19 -3.15 -11.50
CA ILE A 83 13.01 -2.27 -11.63
C ILE A 83 13.33 -0.86 -11.15
N LYS A 84 14.00 -0.72 -9.99
CA LYS A 84 14.34 0.60 -9.46
C LYS A 84 15.26 1.39 -10.41
N ASN A 85 16.23 0.72 -11.04
CA ASN A 85 17.13 1.36 -11.99
C ASN A 85 16.39 1.75 -13.27
N ASP A 86 15.56 0.85 -13.82
CA ASP A 86 14.75 1.12 -15.01
C ASP A 86 13.77 2.27 -14.76
N LEU A 87 13.08 2.27 -13.62
CA LEU A 87 12.19 3.37 -13.20
C LEU A 87 12.94 4.69 -13.07
N ARG A 88 14.18 4.69 -12.57
CA ARG A 88 14.98 5.91 -12.47
C ARG A 88 15.33 6.45 -13.86
N ASP A 89 15.71 5.59 -14.79
CA ASP A 89 16.03 5.99 -16.15
C ASP A 89 14.78 6.49 -16.91
N ASP A 90 13.66 5.81 -16.73
CA ASP A 90 12.37 6.23 -17.28
C ASP A 90 11.89 7.54 -16.69
N PHE A 91 12.09 7.76 -15.39
CA PHE A 91 11.77 9.02 -14.74
C PHE A 91 12.60 10.17 -15.33
N ASN A 92 13.91 9.98 -15.49
CA ASN A 92 14.79 10.98 -16.12
C ASN A 92 14.40 11.25 -17.59
N ARG A 93 13.94 10.23 -18.33
CA ARG A 93 13.41 10.39 -19.69
C ARG A 93 12.09 11.15 -19.69
N MET A 94 11.21 10.85 -18.74
CA MET A 94 9.92 11.49 -18.59
C MET A 94 10.05 12.96 -18.21
N GLU A 95 10.96 13.32 -17.30
CA GLU A 95 11.29 14.70 -16.94
C GLU A 95 11.65 15.52 -18.19
N LYS A 96 12.59 15.02 -19.00
CA LYS A 96 12.97 15.67 -20.27
C LYS A 96 11.81 15.78 -21.28
N ASN A 97 10.87 14.84 -21.26
CA ASN A 97 9.68 14.92 -22.11
C ASN A 97 8.73 16.00 -21.61
N VAL A 98 8.53 16.08 -20.29
CA VAL A 98 7.71 17.12 -19.65
C VAL A 98 8.30 18.50 -19.92
N ASP A 99 9.62 18.68 -19.75
CA ASP A 99 10.31 19.94 -20.05
C ASP A 99 10.05 20.38 -21.51
N ARG A 100 10.16 19.45 -22.47
CA ARG A 100 9.89 19.74 -23.88
C ARG A 100 8.43 20.09 -24.13
N VAL A 101 7.49 19.42 -23.46
CA VAL A 101 6.06 19.75 -23.57
C VAL A 101 5.80 21.12 -22.98
N GLU A 102 6.40 21.47 -21.85
CA GLU A 102 6.28 22.79 -21.24
C GLU A 102 6.82 23.89 -22.17
N ASP A 103 7.99 23.69 -22.77
CA ASP A 103 8.56 24.63 -23.75
C ASP A 103 7.65 24.81 -24.97
N MET A 104 7.10 23.71 -25.52
CA MET A 104 6.14 23.78 -26.63
C MET A 104 4.85 24.52 -26.24
N VAL A 105 4.35 24.33 -25.02
CA VAL A 105 3.17 25.04 -24.53
C VAL A 105 3.46 26.54 -24.42
N ARG A 106 4.58 26.94 -23.82
CA ARG A 106 4.98 28.35 -23.73
C ARG A 106 5.15 29.01 -25.10
N GLU A 107 5.76 28.29 -26.05
CA GLU A 107 5.90 28.77 -27.43
C GLU A 107 4.53 28.92 -28.12
N ASN A 108 3.64 27.95 -27.94
CA ASN A 108 2.28 28.03 -28.47
C ASN A 108 1.47 29.17 -27.86
N ASP A 109 1.55 29.39 -26.55
CA ASP A 109 0.87 30.50 -25.88
C ASP A 109 1.34 31.86 -26.44
N THR A 110 2.65 32.00 -26.66
CA THR A 110 3.23 33.20 -27.28
C THR A 110 2.71 33.40 -28.71
N LYS A 111 2.68 32.34 -29.51
CA LYS A 111 2.14 32.39 -30.89
C LYS A 111 0.65 32.74 -30.90
N VAL A 112 -0.13 32.19 -29.97
CA VAL A 112 -1.56 32.50 -29.84
C VAL A 112 -1.76 33.97 -29.47
N ALA A 113 -0.99 34.49 -28.52
CA ALA A 113 -1.02 35.91 -28.18
C ALA A 113 -0.72 36.79 -29.39
N GLU A 114 0.36 36.50 -30.14
CA GLU A 114 0.67 37.25 -31.38
C GLU A 114 -0.42 37.15 -32.44
N MET A 115 -1.05 35.98 -32.59
CA MET A 115 -2.16 35.79 -33.53
C MET A 115 -3.37 36.64 -33.12
N ILE A 116 -3.67 36.74 -31.82
CA ILE A 116 -4.75 37.58 -31.28
C ILE A 116 -4.44 39.06 -31.55
N ASP A 117 -3.21 39.51 -31.31
CA ASP A 117 -2.82 40.90 -31.55
C ASP A 117 -2.95 41.26 -33.04
N LYS A 118 -2.44 40.40 -33.93
CA LYS A 118 -2.57 40.57 -35.40
C LYS A 118 -4.02 40.52 -35.85
N ALA A 119 -4.84 39.66 -35.25
CA ALA A 119 -6.26 39.57 -35.55
C ALA A 119 -6.99 40.85 -35.11
N THR A 120 -6.64 41.39 -33.95
CA THR A 120 -7.18 42.66 -33.41
C THR A 120 -6.83 43.82 -34.32
N GLU A 121 -5.57 43.95 -34.73
CA GLU A 121 -5.14 45.00 -35.67
C GLU A 121 -5.89 44.90 -37.01
N ARG A 122 -6.04 43.69 -37.56
CA ARG A 122 -6.83 43.47 -38.79
C ARG A 122 -8.30 43.81 -38.60
N PHE A 123 -8.87 43.49 -37.44
CA PHE A 123 -10.25 43.77 -37.13
C PHE A 123 -10.50 45.27 -37.01
N ASP A 124 -9.63 46.00 -36.32
CA ASP A 124 -9.71 47.46 -36.20
C ASP A 124 -9.58 48.15 -37.56
N ASN A 125 -8.57 47.77 -38.36
CA ASN A 125 -8.43 48.26 -39.74
C ASN A 125 -9.67 47.98 -40.59
N LYS A 126 -10.25 46.77 -40.48
CA LYS A 126 -11.46 46.41 -41.22
C LYS A 126 -12.64 47.24 -40.73
N ARG A 127 -12.80 47.39 -39.42
CA ARG A 127 -13.87 48.16 -38.78
C ARG A 127 -13.82 49.62 -39.22
N ASP A 128 -12.66 50.25 -39.20
CA ASP A 128 -12.48 51.64 -39.59
C ASP A 128 -12.74 51.83 -41.09
N SER A 129 -12.32 50.88 -41.94
CA SER A 129 -12.68 50.90 -43.37
C SER A 129 -14.19 50.76 -43.61
N LEU A 130 -14.86 49.91 -42.81
CA LEU A 130 -16.31 49.72 -42.89
C LEU A 130 -17.07 50.95 -42.41
N TYR A 131 -16.61 51.63 -41.36
CA TYR A 131 -17.20 52.88 -40.90
C TYR A 131 -17.10 53.97 -41.97
N ASN A 132 -15.91 54.18 -42.54
CA ASN A 132 -15.72 55.15 -43.63
C ASN A 132 -16.59 54.82 -44.85
N ASP A 133 -16.62 53.56 -45.30
CA ASP A 133 -17.46 53.16 -46.44
C ASP A 133 -18.96 53.32 -46.14
N THR A 134 -19.38 53.04 -44.91
CA THR A 134 -20.77 53.23 -44.48
C THR A 134 -21.13 54.71 -44.43
N GLU A 135 -20.25 55.57 -43.89
CA GLU A 135 -20.45 57.02 -43.86
C GLU A 135 -20.58 57.60 -45.27
N LEU A 136 -19.68 57.22 -46.19
CA LEU A 136 -19.76 57.62 -47.60
C LEU A 136 -21.08 57.16 -48.26
N LYS A 137 -21.50 55.93 -48.00
CA LYS A 137 -22.78 55.40 -48.51
C LYS A 137 -23.98 56.13 -47.92
N LEU A 138 -23.94 56.51 -46.64
CA LEU A 138 -25.00 57.26 -45.98
C LEU A 138 -25.09 58.69 -46.53
N GLN A 139 -23.96 59.38 -46.70
CA GLN A 139 -23.93 60.71 -47.32
C GLN A 139 -24.47 60.66 -48.77
N ALA A 140 -24.04 59.68 -49.56
CA ALA A 140 -24.56 59.49 -50.91
C ALA A 140 -26.06 59.15 -50.95
N LEU A 141 -26.56 58.42 -49.94
CA LEU A 141 -27.99 58.14 -49.78
C LEU A 141 -28.77 59.42 -49.44
N GLU A 142 -28.26 60.22 -48.51
CA GLU A 142 -28.83 61.50 -48.09
C GLU A 142 -28.90 62.50 -49.26
N ASP A 143 -27.81 62.66 -50.01
CA ASP A 143 -27.77 63.50 -51.21
C ASP A 143 -28.82 63.09 -52.25
N ARG A 144 -28.96 61.78 -52.48
CA ARG A 144 -29.98 61.23 -53.38
C ARG A 144 -31.39 61.47 -52.87
N LEU A 145 -31.62 61.34 -51.56
CA LEU A 145 -32.91 61.62 -50.94
C LEU A 145 -33.26 63.10 -51.06
N ASN A 146 -32.34 64.00 -50.71
CA ASN A 146 -32.52 65.44 -50.83
C ASN A 146 -32.80 65.87 -52.27
N LYS A 147 -32.06 65.34 -53.26
CA LYS A 147 -32.34 65.60 -54.68
C LYS A 147 -33.74 65.14 -55.10
N LYS A 148 -34.19 63.96 -54.64
CA LYS A 148 -35.54 63.47 -54.93
C LYS A 148 -36.62 64.32 -54.27
N VAL A 149 -36.43 64.71 -53.01
CA VAL A 149 -37.36 65.59 -52.29
C VAL A 149 -37.45 66.94 -52.99
N GLN A 150 -36.32 67.53 -53.35
CA GLN A 150 -36.27 68.79 -54.08
C GLN A 150 -36.97 68.68 -55.45
N ALA A 151 -36.74 67.60 -56.20
CA ALA A 151 -37.43 67.38 -57.48
C ALA A 151 -38.95 67.23 -57.34
N VAL A 152 -39.44 66.68 -56.21
CA VAL A 152 -40.88 66.62 -55.91
C VAL A 152 -41.42 67.98 -55.52
N LEU A 153 -40.69 68.76 -54.71
CA LEU A 153 -41.07 70.11 -54.31
C LEU A 153 -41.08 71.09 -55.49
N ASP A 154 -40.08 70.99 -56.36
CA ASP A 154 -39.94 71.82 -57.55
C ASP A 154 -40.82 71.34 -58.70
N ASN A 155 -41.58 70.25 -58.52
CA ASN A 155 -42.48 69.75 -59.55
C ASN A 155 -43.70 70.69 -59.68
N PRO A 156 -43.82 71.44 -60.78
CA PRO A 156 -44.91 72.40 -60.97
C PRO A 156 -46.28 71.73 -61.19
N LEU A 157 -46.35 70.39 -61.26
CA LEU A 157 -47.60 69.62 -61.38
C LEU A 157 -48.12 69.09 -60.03
N ALA A 158 -47.45 69.40 -58.91
CA ALA A 158 -47.80 68.88 -57.58
C ALA A 158 -48.72 69.79 -56.73
N ASN A 159 -49.12 70.96 -57.25
CA ASN A 159 -50.16 71.83 -56.67
C ASN A 159 -51.37 71.96 -57.61
#